data_AF-A0A848USX1-F1
#
_entry.id   AF-A0A848USX1-F1
#
_cell.length_a   1.000
_cell.length_b   1.000
_cell.length_c   1.000
_cell.angle_alpha   90.00
_cell.angle_beta   90.00
_cell.angle_gamma   90.00
#
_symmetry.space_group_name_H-M   'P 1'
#
loop_
_entity.id
_entity.type
_entity.pdbx_description
1 polymer ?
#
loop_
_entity_poly.entity_id
_entity_poly.type
_entity_poly.pdbx_seq_one_letter_code
_entity_poly.pdbx_strand_id
1 'polypeptide(L)' 'MKVITVFKSILVITALSGFYGVYLHLVANFEFEKEIKPTASNWDLFLESLSGALPTLAPFSMVVLALIGYSYLITINQKQ' A
#
# COMPACT_ATOMS: atom_id res chain seq x y z
N MET A 1 -12.25 -5.14 25.96
CA MET A 1 -12.93 -4.78 24.68
C MET A 1 -12.40 -3.51 24.02
N LYS A 2 -12.33 -2.34 24.69
CA LYS A 2 -11.92 -1.06 24.04
C LYS A 2 -10.59 -1.11 23.26
N VAL A 3 -9.53 -1.70 23.82
CA VAL A 3 -8.20 -1.74 23.18
C VAL A 3 -8.19 -2.55 21.88
N ILE A 4 -8.87 -3.71 21.85
CA ILE A 4 -8.94 -4.55 20.64
C ILE A 4 -9.69 -3.83 19.52
N THR A 5 -10.79 -3.14 19.86
CA THR A 5 -11.54 -2.34 18.88
C THR A 5 -10.69 -1.21 18.31
N VAL A 6 -9.99 -0.47 19.16
CA VAL A 6 -9.07 0.61 18.71
C VAL A 6 -7.97 0.05 17.82
N PHE A 7 -7.34 -1.06 18.21
CA PHE A 7 -6.29 -1.69 17.41
C PHE A 7 -6.81 -2.17 16.05
N LYS A 8 -8.00 -2.79 15.99
CA LYS A 8 -8.65 -3.16 14.72
C LYS A 8 -8.90 -1.94 13.84
N SER A 9 -9.40 -0.84 14.40
CA SER A 9 -9.60 0.40 13.64
C SER A 9 -8.28 0.94 13.08
N ILE A 10 -7.20 0.91 13.86
CA ILE A 10 -5.86 1.31 13.39
C ILE A 10 -5.40 0.42 12.23
N LEU A 11 -5.56 -0.90 12.32
CA LEU A 11 -5.18 -1.82 11.23
C LEU A 11 -5.97 -1.51 9.94
N VAL A 12 -7.27 -1.25 10.04
CA VAL A 12 -8.11 -0.87 8.89
C VAL A 12 -7.63 0.45 8.28
N ILE A 13 -7.42 1.48 9.11
CA ILE A 13 -6.93 2.78 8.63
C ILE A 13 -5.55 2.63 7.97
N THR A 14 -4.62 1.89 8.56
CA THR A 14 -3.30 1.61 8.00
C THR A 14 -3.39 0.92 6.64
N ALA A 15 -4.25 -0.09 6.50
CA ALA A 15 -4.45 -0.77 5.22
C ALA A 15 -5.03 0.18 4.16
N LEU A 16 -6.06 0.98 4.50
CA LEU A 16 -6.65 1.95 3.59
C LEU A 16 -5.64 3.03 3.16
N SER A 17 -4.83 3.53 4.10
CA SER A 17 -3.72 4.45 3.81
C SER A 17 -2.67 3.82 2.90
N GLY A 18 -2.37 2.53 3.07
CA GLY A 18 -1.47 1.79 2.19
C GLY A 18 -2.00 1.71 0.75
N PHE A 19 -3.28 1.36 0.56
CA PHE A 19 -3.91 1.36 -0.76
C PHE A 19 -3.94 2.74 -1.40
N TYR A 20 -4.27 3.77 -0.62
CA TYR A 20 -4.28 5.14 -1.11
C TYR A 20 -2.87 5.63 -1.47
N GLY A 21 -1.86 5.28 -0.66
CA GLY A 21 -0.46 5.58 -0.95
C GLY A 21 0.05 4.93 -2.23
N VAL A 22 -0.32 3.66 -2.48
CA VAL A 22 -0.03 2.97 -3.76
C VAL A 22 -0.59 3.76 -4.95
N TYR A 23 -1.84 4.23 -4.85
CA TYR A 23 -2.44 5.03 -5.90
C TYR A 23 -1.67 6.34 -6.13
N LEU A 24 -1.35 7.09 -5.07
CA LEU A 24 -0.61 8.34 -5.19
C LEU A 24 0.79 8.14 -5.79
N HIS A 25 1.49 7.08 -5.38
CA HIS A 25 2.82 6.75 -5.91
C HIS A 25 2.75 6.35 -7.38
N LEU A 26 1.75 5.56 -7.78
CA LEU A 26 1.53 5.20 -9.18
C LEU A 26 1.29 6.42 -10.06
N VAL A 27 0.43 7.34 -9.63
CA VAL A 27 0.13 8.56 -10.39
C VAL A 27 1.39 9.40 -10.54
N ALA A 28 2.11 9.64 -9.45
CA ALA A 28 3.32 10.45 -9.47
C ALA A 28 4.44 9.81 -10.32
N ASN A 29 4.65 8.50 -10.22
CA ASN A 29 5.61 7.81 -11.08
C ASN A 29 5.20 7.83 -12.55
N PHE A 30 3.91 7.69 -12.85
CA PHE A 30 3.44 7.71 -14.22
C PHE A 30 3.65 9.06 -14.88
N GLU A 31 3.36 10.14 -14.16
CA GLU A 31 3.64 11.51 -14.62
C GLU A 31 5.14 11.72 -14.82
N PHE A 32 5.97 11.26 -13.89
CA PHE A 32 7.43 11.35 -13.98
C PHE A 32 8.01 10.57 -15.17
N GLU A 33 7.61 9.31 -15.36
CA GLU A 33 8.08 8.48 -16.48
C GLU A 33 7.63 9.06 -17.83
N LYS A 34 6.45 9.68 -17.89
CA LYS A 34 5.96 10.36 -19.09
C LYS A 34 6.81 11.58 -19.46
N GLU A 35 7.31 12.32 -18.47
CA GLU A 35 8.23 13.44 -18.69
C GLU A 35 9.60 12.97 -19.22
N ILE A 36 10.09 11.82 -18.75
CA ILE A 36 11.37 11.25 -19.19
C ILE A 36 11.25 10.55 -20.55
N LYS A 37 10.16 9.81 -20.77
CA LYS A 37 9.92 8.96 -21.95
C LYS A 37 8.63 9.36 -22.67
N PRO A 38 8.59 10.53 -23.33
CA PRO A 38 7.36 11.08 -23.93
C PRO A 38 6.80 10.26 -25.10
N THR A 39 7.61 9.37 -25.69
CA THR A 39 7.21 8.48 -26.78
C THR A 39 6.85 7.06 -26.32
N ALA A 40 6.97 6.74 -25.03
CA ALA A 40 6.63 5.44 -24.50
C ALA A 40 5.12 5.19 -24.54
N SER A 41 4.71 3.93 -24.68
CA SER A 41 3.29 3.59 -24.61
C SER A 41 2.78 3.71 -23.17
N ASN A 42 1.48 3.93 -23.00
CA ASN A 42 0.87 3.98 -21.67
C ASN A 42 1.06 2.69 -20.87
N TRP A 43 1.21 1.55 -21.54
CA TRP A 43 1.46 0.27 -20.87
C TRP A 43 2.90 0.18 -20.33
N ASP A 44 3.87 0.63 -21.12
CA ASP A 44 5.28 0.68 -20.69
C ASP A 44 5.43 1.65 -19.52
N LEU A 45 4.80 2.82 -19.60
CA LEU A 45 4.79 3.81 -18.51
C LEU A 45 4.16 3.23 -17.23
N PHE A 46 3.05 2.48 -17.33
CA PHE A 46 2.41 1.85 -16.18
C PHE A 46 3.32 0.80 -15.52
N LEU A 47 3.92 -0.09 -16.31
CA LEU A 47 4.83 -1.11 -15.78
C LEU A 47 6.03 -0.48 -15.10
N GLU A 48 6.64 0.53 -15.73
CA GLU A 48 7.78 1.24 -15.16
C GLU A 48 7.38 1.96 -13.86
N SER A 49 6.16 2.50 -13.79
CA SER A 49 5.63 3.20 -12.62
C SER A 49 5.43 2.30 -11.39
N LEU A 50 5.41 0.98 -11.55
CA LEU A 50 5.37 0.04 -10.43
C LEU A 50 6.71 -0.01 -9.68
N SER A 51 7.82 0.18 -10.39
CA SER A 51 9.20 0.15 -9.87
C SER A 51 9.93 1.50 -9.96
N GLY A 52 9.23 2.56 -10.35
CA GLY A 52 9.79 3.89 -10.59
C GLY A 52 10.39 4.55 -9.35
N ALA A 53 10.84 5.80 -9.52
CA ALA A 53 11.58 6.55 -8.51
C ALA A 53 10.88 6.67 -7.14
N LEU A 54 9.55 6.67 -7.11
CA LEU A 54 8.73 6.62 -5.90
C LEU A 54 8.19 5.19 -5.73
N PRO A 55 8.89 4.28 -5.05
CA PRO A 55 8.56 2.86 -5.07
C PRO A 55 7.13 2.62 -4.56
N THR A 56 6.23 2.25 -5.47
CA THR A 56 4.81 1.94 -5.20
C THR A 56 4.66 0.78 -4.22
N LEU A 57 5.65 -0.10 -4.16
CA LEU A 57 5.70 -1.22 -3.22
C LEU A 57 5.89 -0.78 -1.75
N ALA A 58 6.44 0.42 -1.51
CA ALA A 58 6.64 0.93 -0.15
C ALA A 58 5.31 1.14 0.59
N PRO A 59 4.31 1.89 0.07
CA PRO A 59 3.01 2.00 0.73
C PRO A 59 2.25 0.66 0.77
N PHE A 60 2.50 -0.27 -0.17
CA PHE A 60 1.90 -1.60 -0.12
C PHE A 60 2.37 -2.42 1.10
N SER A 61 3.59 -2.19 1.59
CA SER A 61 4.08 -2.82 2.83
C SER A 61 3.20 -2.51 4.05
N MET A 62 2.52 -1.36 4.08
CA MET A 62 1.57 -1.01 5.15
C MET A 62 0.37 -1.98 5.18
N VAL A 63 -0.11 -2.40 4.01
CA VAL A 63 -1.19 -3.40 3.89
C VAL A 63 -0.71 -4.75 4.44
N VAL A 64 0.50 -5.17 4.08
CA VAL A 64 1.10 -6.42 4.58
C VAL A 64 1.23 -6.38 6.10
N LEU A 65 1.74 -5.30 6.67
CA LEU A 65 1.86 -5.13 8.12
C LEU A 65 0.49 -5.12 8.82
N ALA A 66 -0.53 -4.49 8.22
CA ALA A 66 -1.89 -4.51 8.76
C ALA A 66 -2.48 -5.94 8.76
N LEU A 67 -2.24 -6.73 7.72
CA LEU A 67 -2.68 -8.13 7.64
C LEU A 67 -1.96 -9.02 8.68
N ILE A 68 -0.65 -8.82 8.87
CA ILE A 68 0.11 -9.53 9.92
C ILE A 68 -0.45 -9.18 11.31
N GLY A 69 -0.72 -7.89 11.58
CA GLY A 69 -1.34 -7.45 12.83
C GLY A 69 -2.75 -8.03 13.04
N TYR A 70 -3.53 -8.19 11.97
CA TYR A 70 -4.83 -8.84 12.04
C TYR A 70 -4.73 -10.36 12.29
N SER A 71 -3.77 -11.04 11.65
CA SER A 71 -3.48 -12.45 11.90
C SER A 71 -3.07 -12.71 13.37
N TYR A 72 -2.27 -11.80 13.93
CA TYR A 72 -1.92 -11.83 15.35
C TYR A 72 -3.18 -11.74 16.25
N LEU A 73 -4.10 -10.83 15.96
CA LEU A 73 -5.37 -10.72 16.68
C LEU A 73 -6.20 -12.03 16.63
N ILE A 74 -6.25 -12.70 15.48
CA ILE A 74 -6.95 -13.99 15.36
C ILE A 74 -6.29 -15.01 16.28
N THR A 75 -4.97 -15.11 16.23
CA THR A 75 -4.20 -16.12 16.97
C THR A 75 -4.34 -15.98 18.48
N ILE A 76 -4.30 -14.75 19.00
CA ILE A 76 -4.44 -14.53 20.46
C ILE A 76 -5.87 -14.78 20.96
N ASN A 77 -6.89 -14.52 20.13
CA ASN A 77 -8.28 -14.80 20.51
C ASN A 77 -8.61 -16.29 20.48
N GLN A 78 -7.87 -17.11 19.72
CA GLN A 78 -8.02 -18.57 19.71
C GLN A 78 -7.34 -19.28 20.89
N LYS A 79 -6.39 -18.62 21.57
CA LYS A 79 -5.67 -19.16 22.74
C LYS A 79 -6.32 -18.81 24.09
N GLN A 80 -7.37 -17.99 24.09
CA GLN A 80 -8.18 -17.63 25.26
C GLN A 80 -9.41 -18.53 25.35
#